data_AF-A0ABD5DFU2-F1
#
_entry.id   AF-A0ABD5DFU2-F1
#
_cell.length_a   1.000
_cell.length_b   1.000
_cell.length_c   1.000
_cell.angle_alpha   90.00
_cell.angle_beta   90.00
_cell.angle_gamma   90.00
#
_symmetry.space_group_name_H-M   'P 1'
#
loop_
_entity.id
_entity.type
_entity.pdbx_description
1 polymer ?
#
loop_
_entity_poly.entity_id
_entity_poly.type
_entity_poly.pdbx_seq_one_letter_code
_entity_poly.pdbx_strand_id
1 'polypeptide(L)' 'MKTLNRQNFPGPQYPTRAIQFGEGNFLRAFIDWQLDLLNEKTDLATGVTIVRPINTVFPPSLNTQDGLY' A
#
# COMPACT_ATOMS: atom_id res chain seq x y z
N MET A 1 -7.95 -20.56 -1.87
CA MET A 1 -7.17 -19.46 -1.28
C MET A 1 -8.14 -18.31 -0.98
N LYS A 2 -8.00 -17.59 0.13
CA LYS A 2 -8.85 -16.41 0.41
C LYS A 2 -8.37 -15.22 -0.45
N THR A 3 -9.29 -14.39 -0.93
CA THR A 3 -8.96 -13.14 -1.63
C THR A 3 -8.26 -12.17 -0.69
N LEU A 4 -7.15 -11.57 -1.12
CA LEU A 4 -6.43 -10.56 -0.34
C LEU A 4 -7.22 -9.25 -0.36
N ASN A 5 -7.80 -8.89 0.79
CA ASN A 5 -8.57 -7.67 1.02
C ASN A 5 -8.72 -7.45 2.53
N ARG A 6 -9.20 -6.28 2.96
CA ARG A 6 -9.30 -5.94 4.39
C ARG A 6 -10.44 -6.67 5.13
N GLN A 7 -11.38 -7.27 4.40
CA GLN A 7 -12.41 -8.12 5.00
C GLN A 7 -11.83 -9.47 5.45
N ASN A 8 -11.03 -10.11 4.62
CA ASN A 8 -10.41 -11.41 4.90
C ASN A 8 -9.13 -11.30 5.73
N PHE A 9 -8.42 -10.19 5.61
CA PHE A 9 -7.16 -9.89 6.29
C PHE A 9 -7.29 -8.50 6.97
N PRO A 10 -7.98 -8.44 8.13
CA PRO A 10 -8.08 -7.20 8.88
C PRO A 10 -6.70 -6.78 9.40
N GLY A 11 -6.46 -5.48 9.45
CA GLY A 11 -5.19 -4.94 9.92
C GLY A 11 -5.26 -3.43 10.14
N PRO A 12 -4.17 -2.81 10.60
CA PRO A 12 -4.11 -1.38 10.85
C PRO A 12 -4.51 -0.54 9.62
N GLN A 13 -5.21 0.56 9.89
CA GLN A 13 -5.48 1.60 8.90
C GLN A 13 -4.81 2.88 9.35
N TYR A 14 -3.96 3.43 8.49
CA TYR A 14 -3.21 4.64 8.78
C TYR A 14 -3.72 5.81 7.94
N PRO A 15 -3.74 7.04 8.48
CA PRO A 15 -4.08 8.22 7.71
C PRO A 15 -3.04 8.45 6.60
N THR A 16 -3.47 8.97 5.46
CA THR A 16 -2.54 9.39 4.39
C THR A 16 -1.57 10.44 4.92
N ARG A 17 -0.28 10.13 4.91
CA ARG A 17 0.82 11.06 5.23
C ARG A 17 1.89 11.13 4.15
N ALA A 18 1.91 10.16 3.22
CA ALA A 18 2.77 10.15 2.06
C ALA A 18 1.96 9.98 0.76
N ILE A 19 2.36 10.71 -0.28
CA ILE A 19 1.84 10.52 -1.65
C ILE A 19 2.97 9.97 -2.51
N GLN A 20 2.73 8.82 -3.12
CA GLN A 20 3.71 8.15 -3.96
C GLN A 20 3.26 8.20 -5.43
N PHE A 21 4.13 8.63 -6.32
CA PHE A 21 3.91 8.53 -7.77
C PHE A 21 4.60 7.29 -8.31
N GLY A 22 3.78 6.33 -8.77
CA GLY A 22 4.23 5.02 -9.21
C GLY A 22 3.90 3.90 -8.21
N GLU A 23 3.53 2.74 -8.75
CA GLU A 23 3.08 1.56 -7.99
C GLU A 23 3.99 0.34 -8.23
N GLY A 24 5.17 0.57 -8.80
CA GLY A 24 6.09 -0.47 -9.22
C GLY A 24 6.64 -1.29 -8.05
N ASN A 25 7.15 -2.48 -8.37
CA ASN A 25 7.71 -3.41 -7.38
C ASN A 25 8.83 -2.78 -6.53
N PHE A 26 9.66 -1.91 -7.11
CA PHE A 26 10.74 -1.26 -6.38
C PHE A 26 10.21 -0.44 -5.20
N LEU A 27 9.21 0.42 -5.42
CA LEU A 27 8.69 1.29 -4.36
C LEU A 27 7.99 0.49 -3.26
N ARG A 28 7.23 -0.54 -3.65
CA ARG A 28 6.57 -1.46 -2.71
C ARG A 28 7.56 -2.24 -1.84
N ALA A 29 8.61 -2.77 -2.46
CA ALA A 29 9.61 -3.59 -1.76
C ALA A 29 10.65 -2.76 -1.00
N PHE A 30 10.80 -1.47 -1.32
CA PHE A 30 11.84 -0.62 -0.75
C PHE A 30 11.27 0.43 0.22
N ILE A 31 10.44 1.36 -0.26
CA ILE A 31 9.93 2.46 0.57
C ILE A 31 8.76 2.00 1.45
N ASP A 32 7.78 1.32 0.86
CA ASP A 32 6.57 0.96 1.59
C ASP A 32 6.88 -0.03 2.72
N TRP A 33 7.77 -1.01 2.49
CA TRP A 33 8.26 -1.93 3.54
C TRP A 33 8.91 -1.19 4.73
N GLN A 34 9.71 -0.15 4.47
CA GLN A 34 10.33 0.62 5.54
C GLN A 34 9.28 1.40 6.35
N LEU A 35 8.27 1.98 5.68
CA LEU A 35 7.17 2.67 6.35
C LEU A 35 6.33 1.71 7.18
N ASP A 36 6.07 0.51 6.68
CA ASP A 36 5.36 -0.53 7.42
C ASP A 36 6.13 -0.95 8.67
N LEU A 37 7.43 -1.21 8.56
CA LEU A 37 8.30 -1.46 9.72
C LEU A 37 8.30 -0.29 10.72
N LEU A 38 8.37 0.95 10.25
CA LEU A 38 8.31 2.11 11.15
C LEU A 38 6.96 2.22 11.85
N ASN A 39 5.86 1.92 11.17
CA ASN A 39 4.54 1.88 11.79
C ASN A 39 4.41 0.75 12.83
N GLU A 40 5.09 -0.38 12.64
CA GLU A 40 5.13 -1.46 13.65
C GLU A 40 5.99 -1.12 14.87
N LYS A 41 7.09 -0.39 14.67
CA LYS A 41 8.10 -0.13 15.72
C LYS A 41 7.94 1.22 16.41
N THR A 42 7.10 2.11 15.90
CA THR A 42 6.94 3.49 16.37
C THR A 42 5.51 3.99 16.17
N ASP A 43 5.19 5.16 16.72
CA ASP A 43 3.88 5.81 16.55
C ASP A 43 3.75 6.62 15.24
N LEU A 44 4.53 6.27 14.20
CA LEU A 44 4.60 7.04 12.94
C LEU A 44 3.25 7.09 12.20
N ALA A 45 2.43 6.04 12.30
CA ALA A 45 1.07 5.95 11.74
C ALA A 45 0.92 6.57 10.34
N THR A 46 1.78 6.18 9.39
CA THR A 46 1.85 6.72 8.04
C THR A 46 1.23 5.77 7.02
N GLY A 47 0.11 6.21 6.42
CA GLY A 47 -0.47 5.61 5.23
C GLY A 47 0.08 6.26 3.95
N VAL A 48 0.21 5.44 2.91
CA VAL A 48 0.69 5.86 1.58
C VAL A 48 -0.48 5.87 0.60
N THR A 49 -0.73 7.01 -0.03
CA THR A 49 -1.63 7.09 -1.18
C THR A 49 -0.83 7.02 -2.46
N ILE A 50 -1.09 5.98 -3.27
CA ILE A 50 -0.36 5.72 -4.50
C ILE A 50 -1.14 6.31 -5.68
N VAL A 51 -0.46 7.14 -6.47
CA VAL A 51 -0.93 7.67 -7.75
C VAL A 51 -0.30 6.85 -8.87
N ARG A 52 -1.14 6.22 -9.69
CA ARG A 52 -0.72 5.57 -10.94
C ARG A 52 -0.60 6.64 -12.04
N PRO A 53 0.62 6.97 -12.51
CA PRO A 53 0.79 8.04 -13.49
C PRO A 53 0.46 7.60 -14.93
N ILE A 54 0.45 6.30 -15.19
CA ILE A 54 0.20 5.73 -16.53
C ILE A 54 -1.22 5.19 -16.58
N ASN A 55 -2.01 5.63 -17.56
CA ASN A 55 -3.33 5.09 -17.80
C ASN A 55 -3.23 3.70 -18.44
N THR A 56 -3.25 2.66 -17.61
CA THR A 56 -3.17 1.25 -18.02
C THR A 56 -4.08 0.38 -17.17
N VAL A 57 -4.62 -0.67 -17.79
CA VAL A 57 -5.37 -1.74 -17.12
C VAL A 57 -4.47 -2.81 -16.50
N PHE A 58 -3.19 -2.86 -16.91
CA PHE A 58 -2.19 -3.79 -16.42
C PHE A 58 -0.98 -3.07 -15.82
N PRO A 59 -0.54 -3.44 -14.59
CA PRO A 59 -1.15 -4.43 -13.71
C PRO A 59 -2.53 -3.97 -13.18
N PRO A 60 -3.39 -4.88 -12.67
CA PRO A 60 -4.64 -4.50 -12.02
C PRO A 60 -4.44 -3.44 -10.95
N SER A 61 -5.45 -2.60 -10.71
CA SER A 61 -5.39 -1.59 -9.65
C SER A 61 -5.15 -2.22 -8.29
N LEU A 62 -4.26 -1.65 -7.47
CA LEU A 62 -4.07 -2.08 -6.07
C LEU A 62 -5.35 -1.98 -5.23
N ASN A 63 -6.30 -1.16 -5.67
CA ASN A 63 -7.61 -1.03 -5.02
C ASN A 63 -8.45 -2.32 -5.11
N THR A 64 -8.14 -3.26 -6.02
CA THR A 64 -8.83 -4.57 -6.04
C THR A 64 -8.54 -5.41 -4.79
N GLN A 65 -7.48 -5.07 -4.05
CA GLN A 65 -7.05 -5.71 -2.80
C GLN A 65 -7.05 -4.72 -1.63
N ASP A 66 -7.81 -3.62 -1.70
CA ASP A 66 -7.82 -2.56 -0.68
C ASP A 66 -6.44 -1.98 -0.34
N GLY A 67 -5.53 -1.96 -1.33
CA GLY A 67 -4.15 -1.51 -1.17
C GLY A 67 -3.22 -2.51 -0.48
N LEU A 68 -3.67 -3.73 -0.19
CA LEU A 68 -2.84 -4.80 0.37
C LEU A 68 -2.02 -5.50 -0.73
N TYR A 69 -0.80 -5.91 -0.41
CA TYR A 69 0.09 -6.71 -1.26
C TYR A 69 1.12 -7.47 -0.43
#